data_AF-A0A497EXG4-F1
#
_entry.id   AF-A0A497EXG4-F1
#
_cell.length_a   1.000
_cell.length_b   1.000
_cell.length_c   1.000
_cell.angle_alpha   90.00
_cell.angle_beta   90.00
_cell.angle_gamma   90.00
#
_symmetry.space_group_name_H-M   'P 1'
#
loop_
_entity.id
_entity.type
_entity.pdbx_description
1 polymer ?
#
loop_
_entity_poly.entity_id
_entity_poly.type
_entity_poly.pdbx_seq_one_letter_code
_entity_poly.pdbx_strand_id
1 'polypeptide(L)'
;MEELKSRVKCRLEEAVNLLKTIGYECNVTPEDFIVYMEAETPYPDLGLEEILENIILVAHELVEINEIKKMNLPLTRRVIMDNLEEIYEIHVVKALPIELQLAEKLSDYNYIKWRLRTIEVMLSEDELLPEKLKPKLIELHKQYSEKLKFKRD
;
A
#
# COMPACT_ATOMS: atom_id res chain seq x y z
N MET A 1 23.17 -4.12 -8.52
CA MET A 1 22.63 -5.36 -7.93
C MET A 1 22.82 -5.37 -6.42
N GLU A 2 24.06 -5.38 -5.89
CA GLU A 2 24.26 -5.38 -4.43
C GLU A 2 23.84 -4.07 -3.73
N GLU A 3 24.07 -2.92 -4.37
CA GLU A 3 23.65 -1.63 -3.83
C GLU A 3 22.12 -1.50 -3.73
N LEU A 4 21.39 -1.95 -4.76
CA LEU A 4 19.93 -1.97 -4.77
C LEU A 4 19.37 -2.90 -3.67
N LYS A 5 19.94 -4.10 -3.53
CA LYS A 5 19.54 -5.04 -2.47
C LYS A 5 19.77 -4.45 -1.07
N SER A 6 20.89 -3.76 -0.87
CA SER A 6 21.17 -3.07 0.39
C SER A 6 20.18 -1.94 0.65
N ARG A 7 19.82 -1.16 -0.38
CA ARG A 7 18.81 -0.09 -0.27
C ARG A 7 17.44 -0.66 0.09
N VAL A 8 16.97 -1.69 -0.63
CA VAL A 8 15.71 -2.39 -0.34
C VAL A 8 15.70 -2.86 1.10
N LYS A 9 16.72 -3.59 1.54
CA LYS A 9 16.81 -4.09 2.92
C LYS A 9 16.67 -2.97 3.96
N CYS A 10 17.42 -1.88 3.80
CA CYS A 10 17.37 -0.73 4.71
C CYS A 10 15.96 -0.11 4.79
N ARG A 11 15.32 0.09 3.63
CA ARG A 11 13.97 0.67 3.55
C ARG A 11 12.90 -0.25 4.12
N LEU A 12 13.03 -1.56 3.91
CA LEU A 12 12.16 -2.55 4.52
C LEU A 12 12.28 -2.55 6.05
N GLU A 13 13.49 -2.50 6.59
CA GLU A 13 13.70 -2.44 8.05
C GLU A 13 13.06 -1.18 8.65
N GLU A 14 13.20 -0.04 7.99
CA GLU A 14 12.56 1.22 8.40
C GLU A 14 11.03 1.12 8.36
N ALA A 15 10.46 0.58 7.28
CA ALA A 15 9.02 0.45 7.10
C ALA A 15 8.42 -0.56 8.10
N VAL A 16 9.10 -1.68 8.36
CA VAL A 16 8.72 -2.64 9.40
C VAL A 16 8.70 -1.98 10.78
N ASN A 17 9.68 -1.12 11.09
CA ASN A 17 9.70 -0.39 12.36
C ASN A 17 8.55 0.62 12.47
N LEU A 18 8.19 1.30 11.36
CA LEU A 18 7.01 2.17 11.33
C LEU A 18 5.71 1.40 11.54
N LEU A 19 5.53 0.27 10.84
CA LEU A 19 4.37 -0.61 10.98
C LEU A 19 4.21 -1.12 12.42
N LYS A 20 5.31 -1.49 13.09
CA LYS A 20 5.28 -1.87 14.51
C LYS A 20 4.74 -0.76 15.40
N THR A 21 4.99 0.51 15.08
CA THR A 21 4.52 1.63 15.91
C THR A 21 3.00 1.79 15.93
N ILE A 22 2.29 1.14 15.01
CA ILE A 22 0.82 1.09 14.96
C ILE A 22 0.29 -0.33 15.24
N GLY A 23 1.16 -1.23 15.73
CA GLY A 23 0.79 -2.59 16.12
C GLY A 23 0.66 -3.57 14.95
N TYR A 24 1.16 -3.25 13.76
CA TYR A 24 1.16 -4.17 12.62
C TYR A 24 2.46 -4.99 12.57
N GLU A 25 2.32 -6.32 12.65
CA GLU A 25 3.44 -7.25 12.48
C GLU A 25 3.60 -7.64 11.01
N CYS A 26 4.80 -7.41 10.48
CA CYS A 26 5.17 -7.69 9.09
C CYS A 26 6.37 -8.63 9.04
N ASN A 27 6.24 -9.74 8.30
CA ASN A 27 7.29 -10.73 8.11
C ASN A 27 7.57 -10.95 6.62
N VAL A 28 7.93 -9.87 5.94
CA VAL A 28 8.27 -9.83 4.51
C VAL A 28 9.77 -9.72 4.37
N THR A 29 10.34 -10.56 3.49
CA THR A 29 11.77 -10.54 3.17
C THR A 29 12.07 -9.59 2.01
N PRO A 30 13.32 -9.11 1.86
CA PRO A 30 13.73 -8.38 0.66
C PRO A 30 13.45 -9.14 -0.65
N GLU A 31 13.59 -10.46 -0.63
CA GLU A 31 13.29 -11.32 -1.77
C GLU A 31 11.79 -11.33 -2.11
N ASP A 32 10.92 -11.46 -1.11
CA ASP A 32 9.45 -11.37 -1.30
C ASP A 32 9.08 -10.04 -1.96
N PHE A 33 9.67 -8.94 -1.47
CA PHE A 33 9.43 -7.59 -1.98
C PHE A 33 9.89 -7.44 -3.42
N ILE A 34 11.11 -7.87 -3.76
CA ILE A 34 11.61 -7.81 -5.14
C ILE A 34 10.71 -8.61 -6.10
N VAL A 35 10.28 -9.82 -5.70
CA VAL A 35 9.38 -10.65 -6.53
C VAL A 35 8.04 -9.94 -6.76
N TYR A 36 7.48 -9.31 -5.73
CA TYR A 36 6.21 -8.59 -5.85
C TYR A 36 6.33 -7.35 -6.75
N MET A 37 7.42 -6.59 -6.62
CA MET A 37 7.71 -5.42 -7.47
C MET A 37 7.98 -5.78 -8.94
N GLU A 38 8.23 -7.05 -9.26
CA GLU A 38 8.39 -7.56 -10.62
C GLU A 38 7.14 -8.31 -11.14
N ALA A 39 6.04 -8.28 -10.37
CA ALA A 39 4.80 -8.93 -10.73
C ALA A 39 4.07 -8.17 -11.85
N GLU A 40 3.44 -8.91 -12.74
CA GLU A 40 2.55 -8.38 -13.77
C GLU A 40 1.30 -7.79 -13.11
N THR A 41 0.94 -6.58 -13.51
CA THR A 41 -0.25 -5.87 -13.03
C THR A 41 -0.97 -5.20 -14.20
N PRO A 42 -2.30 -5.02 -14.15
CA PRO A 42 -3.02 -4.28 -15.18
C PRO A 42 -2.91 -2.76 -15.00
N TYR A 43 -2.32 -2.27 -13.91
CA TYR A 43 -2.23 -0.85 -13.58
C TYR A 43 -0.89 -0.23 -13.98
N PRO A 44 -0.82 1.10 -14.15
CA PRO A 44 0.46 1.80 -14.25
C PRO A 44 1.26 1.61 -12.96
N ASP A 45 2.38 0.90 -13.04
CA ASP A 45 3.24 0.67 -11.89
C ASP A 45 4.07 1.91 -11.56
N LEU A 46 4.14 2.23 -10.26
CA LEU A 46 5.22 3.05 -9.73
C LEU A 46 6.50 2.22 -9.79
N GLY A 47 7.59 2.82 -10.28
CA GLY A 47 8.86 2.13 -10.32
C GLY A 47 9.37 1.81 -8.90
N LEU A 48 10.12 0.72 -8.75
CA LEU A 48 10.78 0.34 -7.49
C LEU A 48 11.49 1.52 -6.80
N GLU A 49 12.21 2.35 -7.56
CA GLU A 49 12.93 3.49 -7.02
C GLU A 49 11.99 4.56 -6.43
N GLU A 50 10.86 4.83 -7.09
CA GLU A 50 9.84 5.77 -6.63
C GLU A 50 9.17 5.28 -5.35
N ILE A 51 8.85 3.98 -5.27
CA ILE A 51 8.32 3.35 -4.07
C ILE A 51 9.35 3.48 -2.92
N LEU A 52 10.62 3.18 -3.17
CA LEU A 52 11.67 3.24 -2.14
C LEU A 52 11.90 4.67 -1.61
N GLU A 53 11.62 5.71 -2.39
CA GLU A 53 11.73 7.11 -1.95
C GLU A 53 10.66 7.49 -0.92
N ASN A 54 9.51 6.83 -0.92
CA ASN A 54 8.42 7.11 0.01
C ASN A 54 8.22 5.97 1.01
N ILE A 55 8.57 6.20 2.27
CA ILE A 55 8.51 5.15 3.30
C ILE A 55 7.08 4.66 3.57
N ILE A 56 6.08 5.51 3.34
CA ILE A 56 4.66 5.16 3.50
C ILE A 56 4.23 4.22 2.36
N LEU A 57 4.73 4.42 1.13
CA LEU A 57 4.51 3.48 0.03
C LEU A 57 5.24 2.15 0.26
N VAL A 58 6.49 2.17 0.75
CA VAL A 58 7.17 0.91 1.13
C VAL A 58 6.34 0.14 2.17
N ALA A 59 5.80 0.83 3.18
CA ALA A 59 4.95 0.21 4.19
C ALA A 59 3.63 -0.32 3.60
N HIS A 60 3.05 0.36 2.62
CA HIS A 60 1.87 -0.10 1.87
C HIS A 60 2.14 -1.46 1.20
N GLU A 61 3.18 -1.52 0.36
CA GLU A 61 3.56 -2.74 -0.35
C GLU A 61 3.86 -3.88 0.62
N LEU A 62 4.55 -3.58 1.73
CA LEU A 62 4.83 -4.57 2.77
C LEU A 62 3.57 -5.16 3.40
N VAL A 63 2.53 -4.35 3.62
CA VAL A 63 1.24 -4.85 4.12
C VAL A 63 0.62 -5.78 3.09
N GLU A 64 0.60 -5.39 1.81
CA GLU A 64 0.02 -6.24 0.77
C GLU A 64 0.70 -7.60 0.71
N ILE A 65 2.02 -7.62 0.60
CA ILE A 65 2.81 -8.85 0.53
C ILE A 65 2.61 -9.71 1.78
N ASN A 66 2.54 -9.09 2.97
CA ASN A 66 2.34 -9.83 4.21
C ASN A 66 0.94 -10.47 4.28
N GLU A 67 -0.11 -9.80 3.78
CA GLU A 67 -1.46 -10.38 3.73
C GLU A 67 -1.59 -11.46 2.65
N ILE A 68 -0.95 -11.29 1.47
CA ILE A 68 -0.84 -12.35 0.44
C ILE A 68 -0.24 -13.62 1.07
N LYS A 69 0.84 -13.48 1.83
CA LYS A 69 1.48 -14.61 2.53
C LYS A 69 0.56 -15.25 3.58
N LYS A 70 -0.20 -14.47 4.34
CA LYS A 70 -1.18 -14.99 5.32
C LYS A 70 -2.31 -15.78 4.66
N MET A 71 -2.66 -15.41 3.43
CA MET A 71 -3.64 -16.12 2.60
C MET A 71 -3.06 -17.39 1.94
N ASN A 72 -1.77 -17.67 2.13
CA ASN A 72 -1.03 -18.76 1.48
C ASN A 72 -1.05 -18.68 -0.06
N LEU A 73 -1.19 -17.46 -0.61
CA LEU A 73 -1.07 -17.24 -2.04
C LEU A 73 0.40 -17.27 -2.46
N PRO A 74 0.73 -17.92 -3.58
CA PRO A 74 2.11 -18.03 -4.03
C PRO A 74 2.61 -16.68 -4.59
N LEU A 75 3.64 -16.11 -3.96
CA LEU A 75 4.34 -14.94 -4.48
C LEU A 75 5.11 -15.31 -5.75
N THR A 76 4.50 -15.05 -6.89
CA THR A 76 5.06 -15.25 -8.22
C THR A 76 4.90 -13.98 -9.04
N ARG A 77 5.53 -13.91 -10.21
CA ARG A 77 5.35 -12.78 -11.13
C ARG A 77 3.91 -12.61 -11.63
N ARG A 78 3.00 -13.55 -11.35
CA ARG A 78 1.58 -13.45 -11.74
C ARG A 78 0.63 -13.35 -10.54
N VAL A 79 1.16 -13.19 -9.32
CA VAL A 79 0.34 -13.18 -8.09
C VAL A 79 -0.80 -12.17 -8.16
N ILE A 80 -0.59 -11.01 -8.80
CA ILE A 80 -1.62 -9.99 -8.99
C ILE A 80 -2.63 -10.42 -10.06
N MET A 81 -2.17 -10.69 -11.29
CA MET A 81 -3.05 -11.07 -12.40
C MET A 81 -3.93 -12.28 -12.11
N ASP A 82 -3.39 -13.27 -11.38
CA ASP A 82 -4.10 -14.52 -11.11
C ASP A 82 -5.04 -14.43 -9.89
N ASN A 83 -4.97 -13.35 -9.09
CA ASN A 83 -5.76 -13.15 -7.84
C ASN A 83 -6.29 -11.70 -7.71
N LEU A 84 -6.74 -11.09 -8.81
CA LEU A 84 -7.09 -9.66 -8.84
C LEU A 84 -8.10 -9.25 -7.76
N GLU A 85 -9.15 -10.04 -7.52
CA GLU A 85 -10.17 -9.71 -6.53
C GLU A 85 -9.59 -9.72 -5.11
N GLU A 86 -8.77 -10.72 -4.77
CA GLU A 86 -8.08 -10.83 -3.49
C GLU A 86 -7.08 -9.70 -3.29
N ILE A 87 -6.31 -9.35 -4.33
CA ILE A 87 -5.36 -8.23 -4.27
C ILE A 87 -6.09 -6.92 -4.03
N TYR A 88 -7.21 -6.66 -4.71
CA TYR A 88 -8.04 -5.50 -4.42
C TYR A 88 -8.55 -5.47 -2.99
N GLU A 89 -9.00 -6.62 -2.48
CA GLU A 89 -9.49 -6.71 -1.12
C GLU A 89 -8.37 -6.42 -0.10
N ILE A 90 -7.17 -6.97 -0.32
CA ILE A 90 -5.98 -6.66 0.48
C ILE A 90 -5.65 -5.16 0.41
N HIS A 91 -5.56 -4.60 -0.80
CA HIS A 91 -5.24 -3.20 -1.04
C HIS A 91 -6.19 -2.27 -0.28
N VAL A 92 -7.51 -2.46 -0.48
CA VAL A 92 -8.53 -1.56 0.07
C VAL A 92 -8.79 -1.78 1.55
N VAL A 93 -8.81 -3.03 2.01
CA VAL A 93 -9.25 -3.36 3.38
C VAL A 93 -8.07 -3.39 4.36
N LYS A 94 -6.86 -3.64 3.89
CA LYS A 94 -5.66 -3.77 4.74
C LYS A 94 -4.65 -2.66 4.49
N ALA A 95 -4.15 -2.52 3.26
CA ALA A 95 -3.04 -1.62 2.97
C ALA A 95 -3.42 -0.14 3.11
N LEU A 96 -4.50 0.31 2.46
CA LEU A 96 -4.93 1.71 2.50
C LEU A 96 -5.24 2.23 3.93
N PRO A 97 -5.97 1.53 4.81
CA PRO A 97 -6.20 2.00 6.17
C PRO A 97 -4.91 2.17 6.98
N ILE A 98 -3.99 1.19 6.86
CA ILE A 98 -2.70 1.20 7.56
C ILE A 98 -1.82 2.33 7.05
N GLU A 99 -1.74 2.48 5.73
CA GLU A 99 -1.01 3.56 5.06
C GLU A 99 -1.47 4.94 5.53
N LEU A 100 -2.78 5.19 5.52
CA LEU A 100 -3.34 6.47 5.94
C LEU A 100 -3.13 6.73 7.45
N GLN A 101 -3.15 5.68 8.27
CA GLN A 101 -2.83 5.77 9.70
C GLN A 101 -1.35 6.15 9.92
N LEU A 102 -0.43 5.59 9.13
CA LEU A 102 0.98 5.98 9.16
C LEU A 102 1.17 7.43 8.72
N ALA A 103 0.55 7.84 7.61
CA ALA A 103 0.61 9.22 7.13
C ALA A 103 0.10 10.21 8.17
N GLU A 104 -1.01 9.90 8.85
CA GLU A 104 -1.53 10.71 9.96
C GLU A 104 -0.55 10.79 11.13
N LYS A 105 0.03 9.66 11.54
CA LYS A 105 1.01 9.59 12.63
C LYS A 105 2.25 10.43 12.32
N LEU A 106 2.69 10.45 11.07
CA LEU A 106 3.80 11.27 10.59
C LEU A 106 3.40 12.72 10.30
N SER A 107 2.12 13.07 10.45
CA SER A 107 1.56 14.38 10.09
C SER A 107 1.81 14.76 8.61
N ASP A 108 1.93 13.77 7.73
CA ASP A 108 2.07 13.99 6.29
C ASP A 108 0.71 14.18 5.62
N TYR A 109 0.13 15.36 5.87
CA TYR A 109 -1.18 15.72 5.30
C TYR A 109 -1.14 15.94 3.78
N ASN A 110 0.04 16.15 3.20
CA ASN A 110 0.17 16.25 1.74
C ASN A 110 0.03 14.87 1.10
N TYR A 111 0.66 13.86 1.70
CA TYR A 111 0.47 12.48 1.31
C TYR A 111 -0.98 12.03 1.45
N ILE A 112 -1.65 12.35 2.57
CA ILE A 112 -3.08 12.04 2.75
C ILE A 112 -3.92 12.68 1.63
N LYS A 113 -3.70 13.97 1.32
CA LYS A 113 -4.42 14.64 0.22
C LYS A 113 -4.19 13.97 -1.12
N TRP A 114 -2.94 13.57 -1.40
CA TRP A 114 -2.59 12.86 -2.62
C TRP A 114 -3.34 11.52 -2.70
N ARG A 115 -3.29 10.70 -1.64
CA ARG A 115 -3.98 9.40 -1.62
C ARG A 115 -5.50 9.54 -1.74
N LEU A 116 -6.10 10.57 -1.13
CA LEU A 116 -7.54 10.83 -1.28
C LEU A 116 -7.93 11.10 -2.74
N ARG A 117 -7.09 11.81 -3.51
CA ARG A 117 -7.31 11.99 -4.94
C ARG A 117 -7.17 10.68 -5.70
N THR A 118 -6.20 9.84 -5.34
CA THR A 118 -6.06 8.50 -5.92
C THR A 118 -7.31 7.66 -5.65
N ILE A 119 -7.88 7.72 -4.44
CA ILE A 119 -9.15 7.05 -4.12
C ILE A 119 -10.32 7.59 -4.97
N GLU A 120 -10.38 8.90 -5.20
CA GLU A 120 -11.39 9.50 -6.10
C GLU A 120 -11.28 8.92 -7.52
N VAL A 121 -10.05 8.87 -8.07
CA VAL A 121 -9.77 8.29 -9.39
C VAL A 121 -10.15 6.82 -9.44
N MET A 122 -9.79 6.01 -8.43
CA MET A 122 -10.20 4.60 -8.35
C MET A 122 -11.73 4.46 -8.37
N LEU A 123 -12.45 5.30 -7.64
CA LEU A 123 -13.92 5.24 -7.60
C LEU A 123 -14.58 5.62 -8.93
N SER A 124 -13.96 6.48 -9.73
CA SER A 124 -14.56 7.01 -10.96
C SER A 124 -14.06 6.37 -12.26
N GLU A 125 -12.81 5.89 -12.29
CA GLU A 125 -12.11 5.49 -13.53
C GLU A 125 -11.67 4.02 -13.52
N ASP A 126 -11.59 3.36 -12.36
CA ASP A 126 -11.11 1.98 -12.30
C ASP A 126 -12.24 0.98 -12.58
N GLU A 127 -12.25 0.44 -13.81
CA GLU A 127 -13.24 -0.54 -14.27
C GLU A 127 -13.07 -1.92 -13.62
N LEU A 128 -11.89 -2.22 -13.06
CA LEU A 128 -11.60 -3.51 -12.44
C LEU A 128 -11.91 -3.52 -10.94
N LEU A 129 -12.17 -2.34 -10.33
CA LEU A 129 -12.49 -2.20 -8.92
C LEU A 129 -13.78 -2.97 -8.55
N PRO A 130 -13.71 -3.97 -7.65
CA PRO A 130 -14.89 -4.70 -7.21
C PRO A 130 -15.91 -3.77 -6.52
N GLU A 131 -17.16 -3.79 -6.98
CA GLU A 131 -18.26 -2.97 -6.43
C GLU A 131 -18.41 -3.11 -4.90
N LYS A 132 -18.14 -4.32 -4.37
CA LYS A 132 -18.21 -4.61 -2.93
C LYS A 132 -17.23 -3.77 -2.09
N LEU A 133 -16.16 -3.24 -2.69
CA LEU A 133 -15.12 -2.47 -2.01
C LEU A 133 -15.34 -0.96 -2.06
N LYS A 134 -16.18 -0.45 -2.98
CA LYS A 134 -16.48 0.99 -3.09
C LYS A 134 -16.97 1.62 -1.78
N PRO A 135 -17.86 0.99 -0.99
CA PRO A 135 -18.28 1.56 0.29
C PRO A 135 -17.11 1.81 1.24
N LYS A 136 -16.09 0.93 1.24
CA LYS A 136 -14.92 1.07 2.11
C LYS A 136 -14.04 2.25 1.69
N LEU A 137 -13.83 2.42 0.39
CA LEU A 137 -13.10 3.56 -0.16
C LEU A 137 -13.80 4.88 0.16
N ILE A 138 -15.12 4.94 0.01
CA ILE A 138 -15.94 6.12 0.36
C ILE A 138 -15.83 6.45 1.85
N GLU A 139 -15.88 5.43 2.71
CA GLU A 139 -15.70 5.59 4.16
C GLU A 139 -14.33 6.19 4.49
N LEU A 140 -13.24 5.60 3.97
CA LEU A 140 -11.88 6.10 4.17
C LEU A 140 -11.74 7.53 3.66
N HIS A 141 -12.26 7.81 2.47
CA HIS A 141 -12.20 9.14 1.88
C HIS A 141 -12.89 10.19 2.76
N LYS A 142 -14.11 9.90 3.21
CA LYS A 142 -14.86 10.79 4.09
C LYS A 142 -14.13 11.03 5.41
N GLN A 143 -13.67 9.96 6.06
CA GLN A 143 -12.98 10.03 7.35
C GLN A 143 -11.76 10.95 7.28
N TYR A 144 -10.88 10.75 6.29
CA TYR A 144 -9.66 11.54 6.18
C TYR A 144 -9.89 12.94 5.60
N SER A 145 -10.91 13.13 4.75
CA SER A 145 -11.36 14.45 4.32
C SER A 145 -11.83 15.31 5.49
N GLU A 146 -12.56 14.73 6.45
CA GLU A 146 -12.98 15.43 7.67
C GLU A 146 -11.76 15.80 8.53
N LYS A 147 -10.84 14.86 8.76
CA LYS A 147 -9.61 15.12 9.52
C LYS A 147 -8.78 16.27 8.93
N LEU A 148 -8.67 16.36 7.61
CA LEU A 148 -7.94 17.44 6.94
C LEU A 148 -8.58 18.82 7.14
N LYS A 149 -9.90 18.91 7.35
CA LYS A 149 -10.58 20.19 7.64
C LYS A 149 -10.19 20.74 9.01
N PHE A 150 -10.00 19.88 10.01
CA PHE A 150 -9.60 20.26 11.37
C PHE A 150 -8.10 20.52 11.56
N LYS A 151 -7.30 20.38 10.49
CA LYS A 151 -5.85 20.61 10.50
C LYS A 151 -5.44 21.82 9.66
N ARG A 152 -6.41 22.57 9.15
CA ARG A 152 -6.21 23.91 8.57
C ARG A 152 -6.31 24.96 9.68
N ASP A 153 -5.33 24.97 10.58
CA ASP A 153 -5.05 26.08 11.51
C ASP A 153 -3.52 26.24 11.62
#